data_AF-A0AAE3C4C9-F1
#
_entry.id   AF-A0AAE3C4C9-F1
#
_cell.length_a   1.000
_cell.length_b   1.000
_cell.length_c   1.000
_cell.angle_alpha   90.00
_cell.angle_beta   90.00
_cell.angle_gamma   90.00
#
_symmetry.space_group_name_H-M   'P 1'
#
loop_
_entity.id
_entity.type
_entity.pdbx_description
1 polymer ?
#
loop_
_entity_poly.entity_id
_entity_poly.type
_entity_poly.pdbx_seq_one_letter_code
_entity_poly.pdbx_strand_id
1 'polypeptide(L)'
;MATILIKNVPEELLRELRRLKVELGCRTWAELLAKLVQLRSGVLLAEEDFERMKMGVQGFLGLRDVVSERWKGAPSVLEEVRGSRRHEKA
;
A
#
# COMPACT_ATOMS: atom_id res chain seq x y z
N MET A 1 -26.98 -1.20 33.79
CA MET A 1 -25.61 -1.56 33.36
C MET A 1 -25.26 -0.69 32.17
N ALA A 2 -24.13 0.04 32.22
CA ALA A 2 -23.83 1.15 31.33
C ALA A 2 -23.72 0.71 29.85
N THR A 3 -24.81 0.87 29.11
CA THR A 3 -24.79 0.81 27.65
C THR A 3 -24.05 2.04 27.18
N ILE A 4 -22.94 1.86 26.46
CA ILE A 4 -22.38 2.92 25.63
C ILE A 4 -23.55 3.41 24.78
N LEU A 5 -23.99 4.62 25.11
CA LEU A 5 -25.05 5.33 24.44
C LEU A 5 -24.48 5.76 23.10
N ILE A 6 -24.52 4.85 22.13
CA ILE A 6 -24.43 5.18 20.72
C ILE A 6 -25.73 5.95 20.38
N LYS A 7 -25.86 7.16 20.92
CA LYS A 7 -26.96 8.07 20.66
C LYS A 7 -26.82 8.50 19.20
N ASN A 8 -27.87 8.31 18.42
CA ASN A 8 -27.96 8.70 17.00
C ASN A 8 -27.30 7.75 16.00
N VAL A 9 -27.33 6.43 16.23
CA VAL A 9 -27.07 5.46 15.17
C VAL A 9 -28.39 4.84 14.68
N PRO A 10 -28.63 4.78 13.36
CA PRO A 10 -29.80 4.14 12.79
C PRO A 10 -29.97 2.71 13.30
N GLU A 11 -31.22 2.28 13.54
CA GLU A 11 -31.52 0.96 14.10
C GLU A 11 -30.97 -0.18 13.21
N GLU A 12 -30.99 0.00 11.89
CA GLU A 12 -30.39 -0.96 10.94
C GLU A 12 -28.87 -1.09 11.13
N LEU A 13 -28.17 0.03 11.34
CA LEU A 13 -26.72 -0.01 11.61
C LEU A 13 -26.43 -0.66 12.97
N LEU A 14 -27.28 -0.45 13.98
CA LEU A 14 -27.15 -1.16 15.26
C LEU A 14 -27.35 -2.68 15.10
N ARG A 15 -28.26 -3.13 14.23
CA ARG A 15 -28.46 -4.56 13.95
C ARG A 15 -27.23 -5.18 13.31
N GLU A 16 -26.66 -4.51 12.30
CA GLU A 16 -25.43 -4.94 11.65
C GLU A 16 -24.25 -4.98 12.63
N LEU A 17 -24.07 -3.94 13.45
CA LEU A 17 -23.01 -3.88 14.44
C LEU A 17 -23.16 -4.98 15.51
N ARG A 18 -24.38 -5.34 15.92
CA ARG A 18 -24.62 -6.47 16.83
C ARG A 18 -24.26 -7.80 16.19
N ARG A 19 -24.62 -8.00 14.92
CA ARG A 19 -24.25 -9.20 14.16
C ARG A 19 -22.72 -9.33 14.06
N LEU A 20 -22.04 -8.26 13.66
CA LEU A 20 -20.58 -8.20 13.58
C LEU A 20 -19.89 -8.45 14.93
N LYS A 21 -20.48 -7.95 16.03
CA LYS A 21 -19.99 -8.20 17.38
C LYS A 21 -19.90 -9.71 17.68
N VAL A 22 -20.92 -10.47 17.27
CA VAL A 22 -21.00 -11.92 17.48
C VAL A 22 -20.04 -12.65 16.54
N GLU A 23 -20.06 -12.32 15.25
CA GLU A 23 -19.20 -12.94 14.24
C GLU A 23 -17.71 -12.76 14.56
N LEU A 24 -17.31 -11.60 15.09
CA LEU A 24 -15.94 -11.30 15.47
C LEU A 24 -15.60 -11.69 16.92
N GLY A 25 -16.52 -12.35 17.64
CA GLY A 25 -16.32 -12.84 19.01
C GLY A 25 -16.02 -11.74 20.04
N CYS A 26 -16.52 -10.51 19.83
CA CYS A 26 -16.26 -9.37 20.71
C CYS A 26 -17.20 -9.40 21.92
N ARG A 27 -16.68 -9.30 23.14
CA ARG A 27 -17.47 -9.26 24.38
C ARG A 27 -18.04 -7.86 24.62
N THR A 28 -17.25 -6.83 24.31
CA THR A 28 -17.62 -5.42 24.50
C THR A 28 -17.75 -4.65 23.18
N TRP A 29 -18.47 -3.53 23.22
CA TRP A 29 -18.55 -2.61 22.07
C TRP A 29 -17.20 -1.92 21.79
N ALA A 30 -16.41 -1.68 22.84
CA ALA A 30 -15.06 -1.14 22.72
C ALA A 30 -14.15 -2.09 21.94
N GLU A 31 -14.21 -3.40 22.19
CA GLU A 31 -13.48 -4.40 21.40
C GLU A 31 -13.87 -4.40 19.92
N LEU A 32 -15.17 -4.31 19.63
CA LEU A 32 -15.64 -4.22 18.24
C LEU A 32 -15.10 -2.96 17.55
N LEU A 33 -15.20 -1.80 18.20
CA LEU A 33 -14.69 -0.54 17.66
C LEU A 33 -13.18 -0.58 17.47
N ALA A 34 -12.43 -1.16 18.41
CA ALA A 34 -10.99 -1.33 18.28
C ALA A 34 -10.62 -2.19 17.07
N LYS A 35 -11.31 -3.33 16.86
CA LYS A 35 -11.09 -4.18 15.68
C LYS A 35 -11.46 -3.47 14.37
N LEU A 36 -12.56 -2.71 14.35
CA LEU A 36 -12.96 -1.95 13.16
C LEU A 36 -11.94 -0.85 12.82
N VAL A 37 -11.38 -0.16 13.83
CA VAL A 37 -10.30 0.80 13.63
C VAL A 37 -9.03 0.10 13.12
N GLN A 38 -8.70 -1.08 13.64
CA GLN A 38 -7.56 -1.88 13.15
C GLN A 38 -7.73 -2.32 11.70
N LEU A 39 -8.93 -2.75 11.30
CA LEU A 39 -9.24 -3.08 9.91
C LEU A 39 -9.17 -1.86 8.99
N ARG A 40 -9.62 -0.69 9.48
CA ARG A 40 -9.44 0.58 8.78
C ARG A 40 -7.96 0.96 8.66
N SER A 41 -7.14 0.69 9.68
CA SER A 41 -5.70 0.90 9.58
C SER A 41 -5.00 -0.12 8.70
N GLY A 42 -5.57 -1.30 8.43
CA GLY A 42 -5.08 -2.19 7.37
C GLY A 42 -5.23 -1.59 5.95
N VAL A 43 -6.09 -0.58 5.79
CA VAL A 43 -6.25 0.20 4.55
C VAL A 43 -5.26 1.38 4.49
N LEU A 44 -4.65 1.75 5.61
CA LEU A 44 -3.46 2.61 5.63
C LEU A 44 -2.27 1.66 5.54
N LEU A 45 -1.61 1.58 4.38
CA LEU A 45 -0.32 0.89 4.25
C LEU A 45 0.50 1.09 5.53
N ALA A 46 0.95 -0.01 6.14
CA ALA A 46 1.82 0.08 7.31
C ALA A 46 2.91 1.10 6.97
N GLU A 47 3.13 2.09 7.82
CA GLU A 47 4.05 3.21 7.55
C GLU A 47 5.41 2.70 7.03
N GLU A 48 5.83 1.53 7.51
CA GLU A 48 7.00 0.78 7.07
C GLU A 48 6.97 0.38 5.58
N ASP A 49 5.83 -0.08 5.06
CA ASP A 49 5.66 -0.43 3.65
C ASP A 49 5.61 0.83 2.77
N PHE A 50 5.05 1.92 3.28
CA PHE A 50 5.09 3.21 2.61
C PHE A 50 6.52 3.76 2.51
N GLU A 51 7.29 3.71 3.60
CA GLU A 51 8.69 4.14 3.58
C GLU A 51 9.58 3.21 2.74
N ARG A 52 9.32 1.90 2.72
CA ARG A 52 9.99 0.97 1.77
C ARG A 52 9.70 1.34 0.33
N MET A 53 8.46 1.63 -0.02
CA MET A 53 8.06 2.05 -1.36
C MET A 53 8.76 3.37 -1.75
N LYS A 54 8.77 4.34 -0.84
CA LYS A 54 9.42 5.64 -1.04
C LYS A 54 10.92 5.52 -1.26
N MET A 55 11.61 4.70 -0.48
CA MET A 55 13.03 4.39 -0.69
C MET A 55 13.27 3.71 -2.05
N GLY A 56 12.41 2.76 -2.43
CA GLY A 56 12.48 2.10 -3.74
C GLY A 56 12.33 3.08 -4.91
N VAL A 57 11.36 3.99 -4.83
CA VAL A 57 11.14 5.04 -5.85
C VAL A 57 12.32 6.01 -5.92
N GLN A 58 12.86 6.43 -4.78
CA GLN A 58 14.05 7.29 -4.76
C GLN A 58 15.27 6.60 -5.37
N GLY A 59 15.50 5.32 -5.06
CA GLY A 59 16.57 4.53 -5.67
C GLY A 59 16.41 4.39 -7.19
N PHE A 60 15.19 4.16 -7.66
CA PHE A 60 14.87 4.10 -9.09
C PHE A 60 15.11 5.45 -9.80
N LEU A 61 14.72 6.56 -9.18
CA LEU A 61 14.99 7.89 -9.73
C LEU A 61 16.50 8.20 -9.75
N GLY A 62 17.26 7.77 -8.75
CA GLY A 62 18.73 7.90 -8.75
C GLY A 62 19.40 7.07 -9.85
N LEU A 63 18.85 5.89 -10.17
CA LEU A 63 19.33 5.07 -11.29
C LEU A 63 19.25 5.81 -12.63
N ARG A 64 18.25 6.68 -12.83
CA ARG A 64 18.16 7.52 -14.05
C ARG A 64 19.41 8.37 -14.24
N ASP A 65 19.89 8.99 -13.18
CA ASP A 65 21.04 9.90 -13.26
C ASP A 65 22.33 9.10 -13.52
N VAL A 66 22.48 7.94 -12.87
CA VAL A 66 23.61 7.02 -13.11
C VAL A 66 23.60 6.48 -14.55
N VAL A 67 22.44 6.06 -15.06
CA VAL A 67 22.27 5.60 -16.44
C VAL A 67 22.59 6.74 -17.40
N SER A 68 22.07 7.94 -17.14
CA SER A 68 22.33 9.12 -17.98
C SER A 68 23.82 9.46 -18.04
N GLU A 69 24.53 9.43 -16.90
CA GLU A 69 25.99 9.66 -16.88
C GLU A 69 26.75 8.55 -17.60
N ARG A 70 26.42 7.29 -17.34
CA ARG A 70 27.12 6.15 -17.99
C ARG A 70 26.88 6.07 -19.50
N TRP A 71 25.74 6.59 -19.96
CA TRP A 71 25.37 6.63 -21.37
C TRP A 71 25.80 7.93 -22.07
N LYS A 72 26.45 8.86 -21.37
CA LYS A 72 27.17 9.97 -22.01
C LYS A 72 28.48 9.45 -22.60
N GLY A 73 28.45 9.13 -23.89
CA GLY A 73 29.63 8.70 -24.63
C GLY A 73 29.28 7.83 -25.82
N ALA A 74 30.29 7.43 -26.59
CA ALA A 74 30.14 6.37 -27.58
C ALA A 74 30.25 5.00 -26.87
N PRO A 75 29.44 3.99 -27.26
CA PRO A 75 28.45 4.04 -28.32
C PRO A 75 27.17 4.77 -27.88
N SER A 76 26.60 5.55 -28.79
CA SER A 76 25.29 6.17 -28.56
C SER A 76 24.20 5.10 -28.40
N VAL A 77 23.08 5.46 -27.76
CA VAL A 77 21.89 4.59 -27.63
C VAL A 77 21.52 3.92 -28.97
N LEU A 78 21.61 4.66 -30.07
CA LEU A 78 21.30 4.17 -31.41
C LEU A 78 22.34 3.18 -31.94
N GLU A 79 23.62 3.35 -31.61
CA GLU A 79 24.68 2.43 -31.98
C GLU A 79 24.58 1.13 -31.19
N GLU A 80 24.27 1.20 -29.89
CA GLU A 80 24.05 0.04 -29.03
C GLU A 80 22.85 -0.79 -29.53
N VAL A 81 21.71 -0.14 -29.80
CA VAL A 81 20.51 -0.79 -30.33
C VAL A 81 20.77 -1.41 -31.72
N ARG A 82 21.57 -0.76 -32.57
CA ARG A 82 21.98 -1.32 -33.87
C ARG A 82 22.93 -2.51 -33.70
N GLY A 83 23.79 -2.51 -32.69
CA GLY A 83 24.67 -3.61 -32.31
C GLY A 83 23.87 -4.84 -31.84
N SER A 84 22.96 -4.67 -30.88
CA SER A 84 22.15 -5.78 -30.35
C SER A 84 21.32 -6.46 -31.44
N ARG A 85 20.74 -5.69 -32.38
CA ARG A 85 19.99 -6.25 -33.51
C ARG A 85 20.84 -7.06 -34.51
N ARG A 86 22.15 -6.83 -34.56
CA ARG A 86 23.06 -7.65 -35.38
C ARG A 86 23.39 -8.98 -34.71
N HIS A 87 23.33 -9.05 -33.38
CA HIS A 87 23.52 -10.28 -32.61
C HIS A 87 22.30 -11.21 -32.62
N GLU A 88 21.13 -10.72 -33.01
CA GLU A 88 19.88 -11.50 -33.09
C GLU A 88 19.76 -12.32 -34.40
N LYS A 89 20.67 -12.12 -35.35
CA LYS A 89 20.71 -12.81 -36.66
C LYS A 89 21.89 -13.78 -36.83
N ALA A 90 22.63 -14.06 -35.76
CA ALA A 90 23.69 -15.07 -35.74
C ALA A 90 23.21 -16.35 -35.04
#